data_AF-A0A7Y9MJX2-F1
#
_entry.id   AF-A0A7Y9MJX2-F1
#
_cell.length_a   1.000
_cell.length_b   1.000
_cell.length_c   1.000
_cell.angle_alpha   90.00
_cell.angle_beta   90.00
_cell.angle_gamma   90.00
#
_symmetry.space_group_name_H-M   'P 1'
#
loop_
_entity.id
_entity.type
_entity.pdbx_description
1 polymer ?
#
loop_
_entity_poly.entity_id
_entity_poly.type
_entity_poly.pdbx_seq_one_letter_code
_entity_poly.pdbx_strand_id
1 'polypeptide(L)'
;MTTLIHSTIPVTDAAARHGLRLVDAGARMWRVVDRAGRIVGHVQSSEDPDTRRFHALRYSARVRRFFELGRFWTLDDAVSCLHYSR
;
A
#
# COMPACT_ATOMS: atom_id res chain seq x y z
N MET A 1 17.67 25.97 13.15
CA MET A 1 17.43 25.52 11.76
C MET A 1 17.11 24.04 11.84
N THR A 2 15.82 23.71 11.97
CA THR A 2 15.37 22.36 12.37
C THR A 2 15.28 21.48 11.13
N THR A 3 16.18 20.51 11.03
CA THR A 3 16.21 19.52 9.95
C THR A 3 15.00 18.59 10.09
N LEU A 4 14.02 18.73 9.19
CA LEU A 4 12.89 17.81 9.04
C LEU A 4 13.39 16.50 8.46
N ILE A 5 13.72 15.54 9.32
CA ILE A 5 13.87 14.13 8.93
C ILE A 5 12.47 13.56 8.64
N HIS A 6 12.02 13.63 7.38
CA HIS A 6 10.90 12.82 6.93
C HIS A 6 11.36 11.36 6.95
N SER A 7 11.01 10.61 7.99
CA SER A 7 11.28 9.18 8.11
C SER A 7 10.50 8.41 7.02
N THR A 8 11.09 8.26 5.84
CA THR A 8 10.50 7.57 4.66
C THR A 8 10.73 6.04 4.66
N ILE A 9 10.90 5.36 5.82
CA ILE A 9 11.54 4.02 5.79
C ILE A 9 10.93 2.94 6.70
N PRO A 10 9.60 2.74 6.73
CA PRO A 10 9.12 1.36 6.91
C PRO A 10 8.24 0.87 5.76
N VAL A 11 7.81 1.76 4.85
CA VAL A 11 6.81 1.38 3.85
C VAL A 11 7.37 0.42 2.80
N THR A 12 8.59 0.68 2.32
CA THR A 12 9.20 -0.07 1.22
C THR A 12 9.57 -1.51 1.60
N ASP A 13 9.94 -1.75 2.86
CA ASP A 13 10.43 -3.07 3.32
C ASP A 13 9.33 -4.14 3.29
N ALA A 14 8.15 -3.80 3.82
CA ALA A 14 6.97 -4.68 3.83
C ALA A 14 6.63 -5.21 2.43
N ALA A 15 6.65 -4.34 1.41
CA ALA A 15 6.39 -4.77 0.04
C ALA A 15 7.52 -5.61 -0.56
N ALA A 16 8.78 -5.27 -0.26
CA ALA A 16 9.94 -5.98 -0.78
C ALA A 16 9.94 -7.46 -0.38
N ARG A 17 9.46 -7.79 0.83
CA ARG A 17 9.32 -9.18 1.34
C ARG A 17 8.43 -10.06 0.46
N HIS A 18 7.47 -9.46 -0.24
CA HIS A 18 6.57 -10.14 -1.17
C HIS A 18 6.97 -9.99 -2.64
N GLY A 19 8.17 -9.47 -2.92
CA GLY A 19 8.62 -9.13 -4.27
C GLY A 19 7.78 -8.02 -4.92
N LEU A 20 7.14 -7.19 -4.09
CA LEU A 20 6.33 -6.05 -4.50
C LEU A 20 7.10 -4.76 -4.23
N ARG A 21 6.70 -3.69 -4.91
CA ARG A 21 7.22 -2.34 -4.66
C ARG A 21 6.05 -1.40 -4.41
N LEU A 22 6.22 -0.53 -3.42
CA LEU A 22 5.31 0.60 -3.20
C LEU A 22 5.86 1.82 -3.92
N VAL A 23 5.04 2.41 -4.77
CA VAL A 23 5.33 3.66 -5.48
C VAL A 23 4.41 4.71 -4.90
N ASP A 24 4.98 5.79 -4.36
CA ASP A 24 4.20 6.90 -3.83
C ASP A 24 3.28 7.49 -4.91
N ALA A 25 2.02 7.68 -4.55
CA ALA A 25 0.98 8.23 -5.43
C ALA A 25 0.36 9.51 -4.85
N GLY A 26 0.98 10.11 -3.82
CA GLY A 26 0.47 11.27 -3.10
C GLY A 26 -0.73 10.95 -2.19
N ALA A 27 -1.19 11.94 -1.42
CA ALA A 27 -2.36 11.85 -0.55
C ALA A 27 -2.36 10.61 0.39
N ARG A 28 -1.18 10.21 0.89
CA ARG A 28 -0.99 9.02 1.75
C ARG A 28 -1.41 7.71 1.08
N MET A 29 -1.27 7.65 -0.24
CA MET A 29 -1.58 6.51 -1.08
C MET A 29 -0.31 5.99 -1.77
N TRP A 30 -0.21 4.67 -1.87
CA TRP A 30 0.85 3.98 -2.58
C TRP A 30 0.27 3.02 -3.60
N ARG A 31 0.88 3.00 -4.78
CA ARG A 31 0.66 1.98 -5.81
C ARG A 31 1.50 0.77 -5.48
N VAL A 32 0.88 -0.39 -5.39
CA VAL A 32 1.57 -1.67 -5.25
C VAL A 32 1.83 -2.24 -6.63
N VAL A 33 3.10 -2.36 -6.99
CA VAL A 33 3.53 -2.90 -8.28
C VAL A 33 4.28 -4.21 -8.10
N ASP A 34 4.05 -5.16 -9.00
CA ASP A 34 4.82 -6.40 -9.06
C ASP A 34 6.21 -6.18 -9.68
N ARG A 35 7.06 -7.21 -9.64
CA ARG A 35 8.39 -7.19 -10.26
C ARG A 35 8.35 -6.95 -11.78
N ALA A 36 7.24 -7.28 -12.44
CA ALA A 36 7.03 -7.06 -13.87
C ALA A 36 6.51 -5.64 -14.19
N GLY A 37 6.33 -4.79 -13.19
CA GLY A 37 5.82 -3.43 -13.33
C GLY A 37 4.30 -3.33 -13.45
N ARG A 38 3.55 -4.42 -13.20
CA ARG A 38 2.09 -4.41 -13.22
C ARG A 38 1.55 -3.89 -11.90
N ILE A 39 0.51 -3.07 -11.98
CA ILE A 39 -0.20 -2.57 -10.79
C ILE A 39 -1.08 -3.70 -10.24
N VAL A 40 -0.75 -4.18 -9.05
CA VAL A 40 -1.56 -5.17 -8.30
C VAL A 40 -2.72 -4.47 -7.60
N GLY A 41 -2.47 -3.26 -7.07
CA GLY A 41 -3.47 -2.51 -6.34
C GLY A 41 -2.91 -1.22 -5.75
N HIS A 42 -3.66 -0.67 -4.80
CA HIS A 42 -3.25 0.48 -3.99
C HIS A 42 -3.33 0.15 -2.51
N VAL A 43 -2.50 0.82 -1.73
CA VAL A 43 -2.67 0.93 -0.29
C VAL A 43 -2.86 2.40 0.07
N GLN A 44 -3.89 2.71 0.85
CA GLN A 44 -4.10 4.05 1.41
C GLN A 44 -3.91 4.01 2.92
N SER A 45 -3.27 5.02 3.51
CA SER A 45 -3.29 5.19 4.97
C SER A 45 -4.27 6.28 5.39
N SER A 46 -5.27 5.87 6.15
CA SER A 46 -6.24 6.77 6.76
C SER A 46 -5.66 7.37 8.04
N GLU A 47 -5.90 8.66 8.21
CA GLU A 47 -5.54 9.42 9.40
C GLU A 47 -6.80 9.56 10.25
N ASP A 48 -7.25 8.44 10.82
CA ASP A 48 -8.28 8.49 11.86
C ASP A 48 -7.62 9.09 13.12
N PRO A 49 -8.22 10.10 13.79
CA PRO A 49 -7.61 10.77 14.95
C PRO A 49 -7.18 9.83 16.07
N ASP A 50 -7.82 8.66 16.19
CA ASP A 50 -7.49 7.67 17.21
C ASP A 50 -6.62 6.51 16.70
N THR A 51 -6.59 6.21 15.40
CA THR A 51 -5.75 5.11 14.92
C THR A 51 -5.45 5.12 13.42
N ARG A 52 -4.18 4.88 13.06
CA ARG A 52 -3.75 4.70 11.68
C ARG A 52 -4.22 3.35 11.14
N ARG A 53 -4.89 3.36 9.99
CA ARG A 53 -5.31 2.15 9.26
C ARG A 53 -4.82 2.16 7.82
N PHE A 54 -4.47 0.99 7.31
CA PHE A 54 -4.05 0.76 5.93
C PHE A 54 -5.16 0.04 5.16
N HIS A 55 -5.67 0.69 4.12
CA HIS A 55 -6.74 0.18 3.28
C HIS A 55 -6.13 -0.48 2.04
N ALA A 56 -6.36 -1.78 1.87
CA ALA A 56 -5.89 -2.53 0.71
C ALA A 56 -6.96 -2.50 -0.39
N LEU A 57 -6.60 -2.00 -1.57
CA LEU A 57 -7.48 -1.83 -2.72
C LEU A 57 -6.93 -2.62 -3.89
N ARG A 58 -7.55 -3.77 -4.24
CA ARG A 58 -7.15 -4.56 -5.40
C ARG A 58 -7.67 -3.95 -6.68
N TYR A 59 -6.84 -3.83 -7.69
CA TYR A 59 -7.31 -3.49 -9.04
C TYR A 59 -7.77 -4.74 -9.78
N SER A 60 -9.00 -4.73 -10.30
CA SER A 60 -9.46 -5.77 -11.24
C SER A 60 -9.49 -5.21 -12.65
N ALA A 61 -8.58 -5.70 -13.50
CA ALA A 61 -8.54 -5.32 -14.91
C ALA A 61 -9.81 -5.76 -15.67
N ARG A 62 -10.43 -6.88 -15.27
CA ARG A 62 -11.64 -7.44 -15.91
C ARG A 62 -12.82 -6.47 -15.89
N VAL A 63 -12.98 -5.73 -14.79
CA VAL A 63 -14.08 -4.78 -14.59
C VAL A 63 -13.61 -3.33 -14.45
N ARG A 64 -12.29 -3.09 -14.63
CA ARG A 64 -11.62 -1.79 -14.53
C ARG A 64 -11.97 -1.01 -13.25
N ARG A 65 -12.05 -1.70 -12.12
CA ARG A 65 -12.49 -1.14 -10.83
C ARG A 65 -11.59 -1.61 -9.69
N PHE A 66 -11.53 -0.81 -8.62
CA PHE A 66 -10.91 -1.17 -7.36
C PHE A 66 -11.90 -1.85 -6.42
N PHE A 67 -11.46 -2.91 -5.78
CA PHE A 67 -12.19 -3.59 -4.71
C PHE A 67 -11.41 -3.41 -3.41
N GLU A 68 -12.08 -2.89 -2.37
CA GLU A 68 -11.54 -2.88 -1.02
C GLU A 68 -11.47 -4.33 -0.53
N LEU A 69 -10.25 -4.82 -0.25
CA LEU A 69 -10.03 -6.14 0.32
C LEU A 69 -10.19 -6.11 1.85
N GLY A 70 -9.87 -4.97 2.45
CA GLY A 70 -9.97 -4.79 3.88
C GLY A 70 -9.12 -3.65 4.40
N ARG A 71 -9.21 -3.47 5.73
CA ARG A 71 -8.49 -2.48 6.51
C ARG A 71 -7.62 -3.19 7.52
N PHE A 72 -6.36 -2.79 7.58
CA PHE A 72 -5.33 -3.44 8.39
C PHE A 72 -4.65 -2.42 9.29
N TRP A 73 -4.09 -2.91 10.39
CA TRP A 73 -3.34 -2.09 11.33
C TRP A 73 -1.90 -1.87 10.87
N THR A 74 -1.34 -2.81 10.12
CA THR A 74 0.00 -2.73 9.58
C THR A 74 -0.03 -2.66 8.05
N LEU A 75 1.01 -2.05 7.49
CA LEU A 75 1.18 -2.02 6.04
C LEU A 75 1.52 -3.41 5.49
N ASP A 76 2.27 -4.20 6.24
CA ASP A 76 2.67 -5.56 5.88
C ASP A 76 1.46 -6.47 5.66
N ASP A 77 0.48 -6.43 6.57
CA ASP A 77 -0.78 -7.17 6.42
C ASP A 77 -1.56 -6.75 5.17
N ALA A 78 -1.63 -5.44 4.91
CA ALA A 78 -2.31 -4.90 3.73
C ALA A 78 -1.64 -5.35 2.41
N VAL A 79 -0.30 -5.35 2.38
CA VAL A 79 0.47 -5.76 1.20
C VAL A 79 0.46 -7.28 1.03
N SER A 80 0.58 -8.04 2.11
CA SER A 80 0.40 -9.50 2.14
C SER A 80 -0.96 -9.88 1.54
N CYS A 81 -2.04 -9.24 1.99
CA CYS A 81 -3.38 -9.50 1.49
C CYS A 81 -3.48 -9.24 -0.02
N LEU A 82 -2.91 -8.14 -0.51
CA LEU A 82 -2.84 -7.86 -1.95
C LEU A 82 -2.06 -8.92 -2.72
N HIS A 83 -0.94 -9.38 -2.18
CA HIS A 83 -0.11 -10.43 -2.79
C HIS A 83 -0.90 -11.74 -2.97
N TYR A 84 -1.56 -12.21 -1.92
CA TYR A 84 -2.33 -13.47 -1.94
C TYR A 84 -3.66 -13.36 -2.68
N SER A 85 -4.19 -12.15 -2.86
CA SER A 85 -5.44 -11.94 -3.59
C SER A 85 -5.27 -11.96 -5.12
N ARG A 86 -4.04 -11.88 -5.66
CA ARG A 86 -3.78 -11.61 -7.07
C ARG A 86 -4.42 -12.61 -8.04
#